data_AF-A0A6B3EBN7-F1
#
_entry.id   AF-A0A6B3EBN7-F1
#
_cell.length_a   1.000
_cell.length_b   1.000
_cell.length_c   1.000
_cell.angle_alpha   90.00
_cell.angle_beta   90.00
_cell.angle_gamma   90.00
#
_symmetry.space_group_name_H-M   'P 1'
#
loop_
_entity.id
_entity.type
_entity.pdbx_description
1 polymer ?
#
loop_
_entity_poly.entity_id
_entity_poly.type
_entity_poly.pdbx_seq_one_letter_code
_entity_poly.pdbx_strand_id
1 'polypeptide(L)' 'PFLCLALTMLVGAVLGPAGATERRRTVGATAAGVLFLLIAWNFVYFWPLYTGTAIPYGSWHDRMWLNSWI' A
#
# COMPACT_ATOMS: atom_id res chain seq x y z
N PRO A 1 1.77 7.19 13.52
CA PRO A 1 0.29 7.08 13.64
C PRO A 1 -0.47 8.21 12.93
N PHE A 2 -0.15 9.48 13.19
CA PHE A 2 -0.82 10.64 12.58
C PHE A 2 -0.73 10.66 11.05
N LEU A 3 0.40 10.22 10.48
CA LEU A 3 0.58 10.09 9.03
C LEU A 3 -0.42 9.11 8.40
N CYS A 4 -0.62 7.93 9.01
CA CYS A 4 -1.58 6.95 8.50
C CYS A 4 -3.00 7.53 8.49
N LEU A 5 -3.39 8.25 9.55
CA LEU A 5 -4.68 8.92 9.62
C LEU A 5 -4.81 10.00 8.54
N ALA A 6 -3.81 10.86 8.37
CA ALA A 6 -3.79 11.87 7.32
C ALA A 6 -3.93 11.26 5.92
N LEU A 7 -3.24 10.15 5.64
CA LEU A 7 -3.36 9.41 4.38
C LEU A 7 -4.76 8.81 4.20
N THR A 8 -5.35 8.21 5.24
CA THR A 8 -6.72 7.68 5.15
C THR A 8 -7.74 8.78 4.88
N MET A 9 -7.59 9.95 5.51
CA MET A 9 -8.43 11.13 5.26
C MET A 9 -8.22 11.67 3.84
N LEU A 10 -6.98 11.71 3.35
CA LEU A 10 -6.68 12.09 1.96
C LEU A 10 -7.34 11.14 0.96
N VAL A 11 -7.25 9.82 1.17
CA VAL A 11 -7.90 8.82 0.32
C VAL A 11 -9.43 9.02 0.35
N GLY A 12 -10.01 9.27 1.52
CA GLY A 12 -11.43 9.62 1.65
C GLY A 12 -11.82 10.90 0.89
N ALA A 13 -10.96 11.92 0.89
CA ALA A 13 -11.15 13.13 0.11
C ALA A 13 -11.04 12.89 -1.41
N VAL A 14 -10.12 12.02 -1.84
CA VAL A 14 -9.92 11.62 -3.24
C VAL A 14 -11.10 10.82 -3.79
N LEU A 15 -11.74 9.99 -2.96
CA LEU A 15 -12.99 9.27 -3.28
C LEU A 15 -14.15 10.21 -3.70
N GLY A 16 -14.12 11.46 -3.22
CA GLY A 16 -15.04 12.52 -3.64
C GLY A 16 -16.36 12.57 -2.87
N PRO A 17 -16.96 13.78 -2.74
CA PRO A 17 -18.22 13.97 -2.02
C PRO A 17 -19.41 13.29 -2.71
N ALA A 18 -20.48 13.01 -1.94
CA ALA A 18 -21.65 12.25 -2.40
C ALA A 18 -22.38 12.84 -3.63
N GLY A 19 -22.19 14.14 -3.93
CA GLY A 19 -22.74 14.82 -5.11
C GLY A 19 -21.80 14.88 -6.34
N ALA A 20 -20.64 14.23 -6.30
CA ALA A 20 -19.73 14.19 -7.44
C ALA A 20 -20.27 13.28 -8.56
N THR A 21 -19.96 13.64 -9.81
CA THR A 21 -20.32 12.88 -11.02
C THR A 21 -19.92 11.41 -10.88
N GLU A 22 -20.77 10.45 -11.28
CA GLU A 22 -20.53 9.00 -11.12
C GLU A 22 -19.11 8.59 -11.54
N ARG A 23 -18.65 9.11 -12.68
CA ARG A 23 -17.31 8.82 -13.21
C ARG A 23 -16.17 9.20 -12.27
N ARG A 24 -16.30 10.31 -11.52
CA ARG A 24 -15.30 10.76 -10.54
C ARG A 24 -15.31 9.87 -9.29
N ARG A 25 -16.49 9.42 -8.87
CA ARG A 25 -16.66 8.49 -7.75
C ARG A 25 -16.08 7.10 -8.05
N THR A 26 -16.33 6.58 -9.26
CA THR A 26 -15.77 5.30 -9.70
C THR A 26 -14.24 5.35 -9.76
N VAL A 27 -13.67 6.40 -10.36
CA VAL A 27 -12.20 6.57 -10.43
C VAL A 27 -11.59 6.67 -9.04
N GLY A 28 -12.18 7.46 -8.13
CA GLY A 28 -11.70 7.59 -6.76
C GLY A 28 -11.77 6.27 -5.97
N ALA A 29 -12.87 5.53 -6.10
CA ALA A 29 -13.04 4.23 -5.45
C ALA A 29 -12.08 3.17 -6.00
N THR A 30 -11.92 3.10 -7.32
CA THR A 30 -10.97 2.17 -7.94
C THR A 30 -9.54 2.50 -7.55
N ALA A 31 -9.15 3.79 -7.54
CA ALA A 31 -7.82 4.20 -7.11
C ALA A 31 -7.53 3.83 -5.64
N ALA A 32 -8.50 4.08 -4.74
CA ALA A 32 -8.38 3.71 -3.33
C ALA A 32 -8.26 2.19 -3.15
N GLY A 33 -9.08 1.41 -3.87
CA GLY A 33 -9.04 -0.05 -3.83
C GLY A 33 -7.71 -0.62 -4.35
N VAL A 34 -7.21 -0.10 -5.48
CA VAL A 34 -5.91 -0.48 -6.04
C VAL A 34 -4.78 -0.15 -5.08
N LEU A 35 -4.80 1.05 -4.48
CA LEU A 35 -3.81 1.44 -3.49
C LEU A 35 -3.78 0.47 -2.30
N PHE A 36 -4.96 0.13 -1.76
CA PHE A 36 -5.06 -0.81 -0.65
C PHE A 36 -4.52 -2.20 -1.03
N LEU A 37 -4.88 -2.71 -2.21
CA LEU A 37 -4.38 -4.00 -2.70
C LEU A 37 -2.85 -4.01 -2.86
N LEU A 38 -2.26 -2.93 -3.38
CA LEU A 38 -0.81 -2.80 -3.52
C LEU A 38 -0.09 -2.77 -2.16
N ILE A 39 -0.69 -2.10 -1.17
CA ILE A 39 -0.17 -2.08 0.21
C ILE A 39 -0.24 -3.49 0.80
N ALA A 40 -1.39 -4.17 0.71
CA ALA A 40 -1.54 -5.54 1.20
C ALA A 40 -0.55 -6.51 0.53
N TRP A 41 -0.36 -6.37 -0.79
CA TRP A 41 0.61 -7.17 -1.54
C TRP A 41 2.05 -6.96 -1.06
N ASN A 42 2.43 -5.73 -0.71
CA ASN A 42 3.71 -5.46 -0.06
C ASN A 42 3.86 -6.27 1.23
N PHE A 43 2.86 -6.24 2.12
CA PHE A 43 2.93 -7.01 3.36
C PHE A 43 3.08 -8.52 3.12
N VAL A 44 2.43 -9.07 2.09
CA VAL A 44 2.59 -10.48 1.70
C VAL A 44 4.00 -10.76 1.18
N TYR A 45 4.56 -9.89 0.33
CA TYR A 45 5.91 -10.06 -0.20
C TYR A 45 7.00 -10.00 0.89
N PHE A 46 6.83 -9.10 1.86
CA PHE A 46 7.70 -8.91 3.02
C PHE A 46 7.38 -9.86 4.19
N TRP A 47 6.36 -10.71 4.09
CA TRP A 47 5.96 -11.66 5.13
C TRP A 47 7.10 -12.49 5.73
N PRO A 48 8.03 -13.07 4.93
CA PRO A 48 9.15 -13.85 5.47
C PRO A 48 10.08 -13.05 6.39
N LEU A 49 10.20 -11.74 6.13
CA LEU A 49 11.02 -10.83 6.94
C LEU A 49 10.32 -10.50 8.27
N TYR A 50 9.00 -10.29 8.26
CA TYR A 50 8.24 -10.04 9.49
C TYR A 50 8.15 -11.25 10.41
N THR A 51 8.13 -12.45 9.82
CA THR A 51 8.01 -13.71 10.57
C THR A 51 9.37 -14.30 10.97
N GLY A 52 10.49 -13.68 10.56
CA GLY A 52 11.84 -14.16 10.89
C GLY A 52 12.17 -15.53 10.30
N THR A 53 11.47 -15.93 9.23
CA THR A 53 11.73 -17.22 8.58
C THR A 53 13.09 -17.21 7.88
N ALA A 54 13.84 -18.30 8.02
CA ALA A 54 15.11 -18.46 7.33
C ALA A 54 14.87 -18.59 5.82
N ILE A 55 15.25 -17.56 5.07
CA ILE A 55 15.19 -17.51 3.61
C ILE A 55 16.60 -17.45 3.01
N PRO A 56 16.82 -17.98 1.79
CA PRO A 56 18.10 -17.85 1.09
C PRO A 56 18.49 -16.38 0.88
N TYR A 57 19.80 -16.10 0.87
CA TYR A 57 20.33 -14.74 0.73
C TYR A 57 19.83 -14.03 -0.54
N GLY A 58 19.73 -14.73 -1.68
CA GLY A 58 19.20 -14.13 -2.91
C GLY A 58 17.77 -13.62 -2.74
N SER A 59 16.88 -14.44 -2.17
CA SER A 59 15.49 -14.04 -1.89
C SER A 59 15.39 -12.89 -0.89
N TRP A 60 16.31 -12.83 0.08
CA TRP A 60 16.41 -11.71 1.01
C TRP A 60 16.88 -10.44 0.30
N HIS A 61 17.91 -10.53 -0.53
CA HIS A 61 18.46 -9.41 -1.29
C HIS A 61 17.43 -8.84 -2.29
N ASP A 62 16.61 -9.67 -2.94
CA ASP A 62 15.52 -9.22 -3.83
C ASP A 62 14.43 -8.39 -3.12
N ARG A 63 14.40 -8.43 -1.77
CA ARG A 63 13.51 -7.62 -0.94
C ARG A 63 14.15 -6.32 -0.47
N MET A 64 15.47 -6.16 -0.64
CA MET A 64 16.21 -4.94 -0.32
C MET A 64 16.16 -3.96 -1.48
N TRP A 65 15.03 -3.25 -1.58
CA TRP A 65 14.77 -2.30 -2.66
C TRP A 65 15.65 -1.05 -2.62
N LEU A 66 16.11 -0.67 -1.44
CA LEU A 66 17.00 0.46 -1.24
C LEU A 66 18.39 -0.05 -0.87
N ASN A 67 19.43 0.53 -1.47
CA ASN A 67 20.82 0.19 -1.16
C ASN A 67 21.19 0.43 0.31
N SER A 68 20.45 1.28 1.03
CA SER A 68 20.66 1.57 2.45
C SER A 68 20.04 0.56 3.41
N TRP A 69 19.34 -0.47 2.92
CA TRP A 69 18.69 -1.49 3.75
C TRP A 69 19.58 -2.69 4.07
N ILE A 70 20.80 -2.70 3.51
CA ILE A 70 21.83 -3.73 3.72
C ILE A 70 22.87 -3.21 4.70
#